data_AF-A0AAD6FV46-F1
#
_entry.id   AF-A0AAD6FV46-F1
#
_cell.length_a   1.000
_cell.length_b   1.000
_cell.length_c   1.000
_cell.angle_alpha   90.00
_cell.angle_beta   90.00
_cell.angle_gamma   90.00
#
_symmetry.space_group_name_H-M   'P 1'
#
loop_
_entity.id
_entity.type
_entity.pdbx_description
1 polymer ?
#
loop_
_entity_poly.entity_id
_entity_poly.type
_entity_poly.pdbx_seq_one_letter_code
_entity_poly.pdbx_strand_id
1 'polypeptide(L)'
;MTGTSIQGHLDSIMESRQLYLLAVGTQRSVIHKYFIVIDKHAIPCKSPDCLACIDELFKAHFVFGTSYNQDLVNVYNFLQTTIYEIDVENTKVNPRVAELRARMLN
;
A
#
# COMPACT_ATOMS: atom_id res chain seq x y z
N MET A 1 3.29 23.06 -14.83
CA MET A 1 2.98 21.62 -15.08
C MET A 1 1.48 21.48 -14.99
N THR A 2 0.84 20.96 -16.04
CA THR A 2 -0.60 20.65 -16.00
C THR A 2 -0.75 19.26 -15.41
N GLY A 3 -1.42 19.12 -14.27
CA GLY A 3 -1.71 17.81 -13.67
C GLY A 3 -2.75 17.03 -14.48
N THR A 4 -2.87 15.72 -14.23
CA THR A 4 -3.89 14.84 -14.83
C THR A 4 -5.07 14.70 -13.87
N SER A 5 -6.29 14.60 -14.40
CA SER A 5 -7.48 14.30 -13.59
C SER A 5 -7.43 12.85 -13.08
N ILE A 6 -8.17 12.55 -12.01
CA ILE A 6 -8.26 11.17 -11.48
C ILE A 6 -8.77 10.21 -12.58
N GLN A 7 -9.81 10.60 -13.32
CA GLN A 7 -10.35 9.77 -14.40
C GLN A 7 -9.31 9.52 -15.50
N GLY A 8 -8.60 10.57 -15.95
CA GLY A 8 -7.56 10.42 -16.98
C GLY A 8 -6.42 9.50 -16.54
N HIS A 9 -6.08 9.50 -15.25
CA HIS A 9 -5.14 8.55 -14.69
C HIS A 9 -5.70 7.12 -14.72
N LEU A 10 -6.93 6.90 -14.27
CA LEU A 10 -7.57 5.58 -14.23
C LEU A 10 -7.69 4.97 -15.64
N ASP A 11 -8.03 5.78 -16.64
CA ASP A 11 -8.15 5.35 -18.04
C ASP A 11 -6.80 4.92 -18.64
N SER A 12 -5.70 5.50 -18.17
CA SER A 12 -4.34 5.17 -18.62
C SER A 12 -3.79 3.85 -18.08
N ILE A 13 -4.44 3.26 -17.07
CA ILE A 13 -4.01 2.00 -16.46
C ILE A 13 -4.25 0.87 -17.46
N MET A 14 -3.19 0.26 -17.97
CA MET A 14 -3.27 -0.85 -18.92
C MET A 14 -3.48 -2.19 -18.21
N GLU A 15 -2.64 -2.48 -17.21
CA GLU A 15 -2.73 -3.68 -16.35
C GLU A 15 -2.24 -3.32 -14.95
N SER A 16 -3.02 -3.64 -13.91
CA SER A 16 -2.58 -3.50 -12.52
C SER A 16 -3.13 -4.67 -11.72
N ARG A 17 -2.26 -5.45 -11.07
CA ARG A 17 -2.67 -6.54 -10.17
C ARG A 17 -2.50 -6.19 -8.68
N GLN A 18 -1.65 -5.22 -8.35
CA GLN A 18 -1.45 -4.78 -6.97
C GLN A 18 -2.25 -3.49 -6.71
N LEU A 19 -2.89 -3.39 -5.54
CA LEU A 19 -3.41 -2.12 -5.07
C LEU A 19 -2.27 -1.12 -4.82
N TYR A 20 -2.57 0.16 -5.00
CA TYR A 20 -1.65 1.23 -4.66
C TYR A 20 -2.39 2.48 -4.19
N LEU A 21 -1.67 3.37 -3.51
CA LEU A 21 -2.18 4.68 -3.11
C LEU A 21 -1.94 5.70 -4.22
N LEU A 22 -3.01 6.36 -4.65
CA LEU A 22 -2.99 7.56 -5.48
C LEU A 22 -3.11 8.79 -4.58
N ALA A 23 -2.05 9.57 -4.48
CA ALA A 23 -2.02 10.84 -3.78
C ALA A 23 -2.43 11.98 -4.73
N VAL A 24 -3.40 12.78 -4.33
CA VAL A 24 -3.91 13.92 -5.12
C VAL A 24 -3.63 15.21 -4.39
N GLY A 25 -2.94 16.12 -5.06
CA GLY A 25 -2.47 17.38 -4.50
C GLY A 25 -2.17 18.42 -5.58
N THR A 26 -2.02 19.67 -5.18
CA THR A 26 -1.57 20.75 -6.08
C THR A 26 -0.07 20.67 -6.35
N GLN A 27 0.69 20.12 -5.41
CA GLN A 27 2.13 19.88 -5.50
C GLN A 27 2.51 18.70 -4.62
N ARG A 28 3.70 18.12 -4.83
CA ARG A 28 4.15 16.91 -4.12
C ARG A 28 4.17 17.06 -2.59
N SER A 29 4.39 18.26 -2.08
CA SER A 29 4.37 18.55 -0.64
C SER A 29 3.00 18.96 -0.09
N VAL A 30 2.00 19.14 -0.95
CA VAL A 30 0.64 19.55 -0.55
C VAL A 30 -0.34 18.53 -1.11
N ILE A 31 -0.49 17.43 -0.37
CA ILE A 31 -1.44 16.37 -0.67
C ILE A 31 -2.75 16.68 0.06
N HIS A 32 -3.86 16.61 -0.69
CA HIS A 32 -5.19 16.88 -0.15
C HIS A 32 -5.96 15.61 0.15
N LYS A 33 -5.77 14.57 -0.68
CA LYS A 33 -6.54 13.32 -0.62
C LYS A 33 -5.69 12.15 -1.07
N TYR A 34 -6.03 10.99 -0.53
CA TYR A 34 -5.51 9.70 -0.96
C TYR A 34 -6.66 8.81 -1.43
N PHE A 35 -6.36 7.98 -2.41
CA PHE A 35 -7.27 6.96 -2.90
C PHE A 35 -6.52 5.63 -2.98
N ILE A 36 -7.18 4.54 -2.64
CA ILE A 36 -6.72 3.19 -2.96
C ILE A 36 -7.24 2.86 -4.36
N VAL A 37 -6.33 2.60 -5.30
CA VAL A 37 -6.70 2.21 -6.66
C VAL A 37 -6.71 0.68 -6.78
N ILE A 38 -7.83 0.14 -7.26
CA ILE A 38 -8.05 -1.28 -7.57
C ILE A 38 -8.80 -1.38 -8.89
N ASP A 39 -8.29 -2.16 -9.86
CA ASP A 39 -8.97 -2.41 -11.14
C ASP A 39 -9.61 -1.18 -11.80
N LYS A 40 -8.83 -0.08 -11.88
CA LYS A 40 -9.27 1.23 -12.43
C LYS A 40 -10.37 1.95 -11.64
N HIS A 41 -10.65 1.52 -10.43
CA HIS A 41 -11.51 2.22 -9.48
C HIS A 41 -10.65 2.91 -8.42
N ALA A 42 -11.00 4.15 -8.08
CA ALA A 42 -10.36 4.90 -6.99
C ALA A 42 -11.30 4.96 -5.79
N ILE A 43 -10.95 4.24 -4.72
CA ILE A 43 -11.68 4.24 -3.46
C ILE A 43 -11.07 5.31 -2.55
N PRO A 44 -11.81 6.33 -2.10
CA PRO A 44 -11.26 7.36 -1.23
C PRO A 44 -10.87 6.79 0.13
N CYS A 45 -9.67 7.12 0.61
CA CYS A 45 -9.27 6.80 1.97
C CYS A 45 -10.06 7.65 2.97
N LYS A 46 -10.28 7.13 4.18
CA LYS A 46 -11.09 7.85 5.20
C LYS A 46 -10.32 9.00 5.82
N SER A 47 -9.02 8.80 6.04
CA SER A 47 -8.12 9.79 6.61
C SER A 47 -7.31 10.50 5.52
N PRO A 48 -7.00 11.80 5.66
CA PRO A 48 -6.00 12.46 4.82
C PRO A 48 -4.57 12.18 5.28
N ASP A 49 -4.37 11.52 6.43
CA ASP A 49 -3.06 11.14 6.93
C ASP A 49 -2.45 9.98 6.13
N CYS A 50 -1.20 10.14 5.70
CA CYS A 50 -0.52 9.16 4.86
C CYS A 50 -0.32 7.82 5.57
N LEU A 51 -0.02 7.82 6.88
CA LEU A 51 0.20 6.59 7.63
C LEU A 51 -1.11 5.81 7.78
N ALA A 52 -2.22 6.49 8.07
CA ALA A 52 -3.55 5.88 8.06
C ALA A 52 -3.93 5.32 6.69
N CYS A 53 -3.56 5.98 5.59
CA CYS A 53 -3.80 5.47 4.24
C CYS A 53 -2.97 4.22 3.93
N ILE A 54 -1.74 4.12 4.43
CA ILE A 54 -0.90 2.92 4.29
C ILE A 54 -1.51 1.75 5.08
N ASP A 55 -2.03 2.00 6.27
CA ASP A 55 -2.80 1.02 7.05
C ASP A 55 -4.04 0.53 6.29
N GLU A 56 -4.84 1.44 5.72
CA GLU A 56 -5.98 1.09 4.88
C GLU A 56 -5.57 0.28 3.64
N LEU A 57 -4.48 0.66 2.96
CA LEU A 57 -3.95 -0.05 1.81
C LEU A 57 -3.53 -1.48 2.17
N PHE A 58 -2.82 -1.65 3.29
CA PHE A 58 -2.42 -2.98 3.76
C PHE A 58 -3.65 -3.86 4.01
N LYS A 59 -4.65 -3.34 4.73
CA LYS A 59 -5.91 -4.06 5.00
C LYS A 59 -6.65 -4.40 3.72
N ALA A 60 -6.65 -3.50 2.74
CA ALA A 60 -7.27 -3.75 1.44
C ALA A 60 -6.62 -4.94 0.71
N HIS A 61 -5.30 -5.12 0.78
CA HIS A 61 -4.66 -6.30 0.18
C HIS A 61 -5.19 -7.61 0.76
N PHE A 62 -5.45 -7.63 2.07
CA PHE A 62 -6.00 -8.80 2.75
C PHE A 62 -7.48 -9.02 2.41
N VAL A 63 -8.31 -7.96 2.46
CA VAL A 63 -9.75 -8.03 2.17
C VAL A 63 -10.02 -8.43 0.72
N PHE A 64 -9.25 -7.89 -0.23
CA PHE A 64 -9.40 -8.18 -1.66
C PHE A 64 -8.58 -9.39 -2.13
N GLY A 65 -7.79 -10.02 -1.25
CA GLY A 65 -7.02 -11.22 -1.57
C GLY A 65 -5.98 -11.02 -2.68
N THR A 66 -5.41 -9.81 -2.80
CA THR A 66 -4.47 -9.47 -3.87
C THR A 66 -3.04 -9.83 -3.48
N SER A 67 -2.26 -10.33 -4.43
CA SER A 67 -0.83 -10.56 -4.23
C SER A 67 -0.04 -9.26 -4.14
N TYR A 68 0.98 -9.25 -3.28
CA TYR A 68 1.97 -8.17 -3.27
C TYR A 68 2.79 -8.17 -4.55
N ASN A 69 3.16 -6.98 -5.02
CA ASN A 69 4.19 -6.78 -6.01
C ASN A 69 5.51 -7.31 -5.46
N GLN A 70 6.26 -8.03 -6.31
CA GLN A 70 7.54 -8.63 -5.94
C GLN A 70 8.55 -7.60 -5.44
N ASP A 71 8.54 -6.38 -5.94
CA ASP A 71 9.44 -5.30 -5.52
C ASP A 71 9.13 -4.82 -4.09
N LEU A 72 7.88 -4.97 -3.64
CA LEU A 72 7.39 -4.50 -2.35
C LEU A 72 7.17 -5.63 -1.34
N VAL A 73 7.37 -6.88 -1.75
CA VAL A 73 7.05 -8.07 -0.94
C VAL A 73 7.70 -8.05 0.43
N ASN A 74 8.92 -7.52 0.55
CA ASN A 74 9.62 -7.46 1.84
C ASN A 74 8.98 -6.45 2.80
N VAL A 75 8.49 -5.31 2.28
CA VAL A 75 7.80 -4.30 3.09
C VAL A 75 6.46 -4.86 3.57
N TYR A 76 5.70 -5.47 2.67
CA TYR A 76 4.41 -6.06 3.04
C TYR A 76 4.54 -7.25 3.98
N ASN A 77 5.53 -8.13 3.78
CA ASN A 77 5.82 -9.23 4.71
C ASN A 77 6.25 -8.71 6.09
N PHE A 78 7.00 -7.61 6.14
CA PHE A 78 7.33 -6.96 7.41
C PHE A 78 6.06 -6.44 8.11
N LEU A 79 5.21 -5.68 7.40
CA LEU A 79 3.94 -5.21 7.97
C LEU A 79 3.09 -6.40 8.45
N GLN A 80 2.89 -7.40 7.59
CA GLN A 80 2.07 -8.58 7.87
C GLN A 80 2.54 -9.33 9.12
N THR A 81 3.81 -9.69 9.18
CA THR A 81 4.32 -10.58 10.24
C THR A 81 4.76 -9.84 11.50
N THR A 82 5.19 -8.59 11.38
CA THR A 82 5.80 -7.85 12.51
C THR A 82 4.83 -6.84 13.12
N ILE A 83 4.07 -6.12 12.29
CA ILE A 83 3.15 -5.09 12.78
C ILE A 83 1.77 -5.68 13.07
N TYR A 84 1.28 -6.54 12.19
CA TYR A 84 -0.05 -7.16 12.31
C TYR A 84 -0.03 -8.57 12.88
N GLU A 85 1.16 -9.18 13.05
CA GLU A 85 1.34 -10.53 13.61
C GLU A 85 0.55 -11.63 12.86
N ILE A 86 0.34 -11.46 11.56
CA ILE A 86 -0.35 -12.41 10.68
C ILE A 86 0.64 -13.40 10.09
N ASP A 87 0.29 -14.69 10.07
CA ASP A 87 1.04 -15.78 9.44
C ASP A 87 2.54 -15.81 9.79
N VAL A 88 2.88 -15.45 11.03
CA VAL A 88 4.25 -15.33 11.52
C VAL A 88 5.08 -16.59 11.28
N GLU A 89 4.49 -17.76 11.51
CA GLU A 89 5.19 -19.05 11.44
C GLU A 89 5.20 -19.64 10.02
N ASN A 90 4.25 -19.23 9.18
CA ASN A 90 4.03 -19.78 7.84
C ASN A 90 4.66 -18.93 6.74
N THR A 91 4.85 -17.63 6.98
CA THR A 91 5.40 -16.71 5.99
C THR A 91 6.91 -16.84 5.92
N LYS A 92 7.44 -17.27 4.78
CA LYS A 92 8.88 -17.26 4.53
C LYS A 92 9.36 -15.80 4.39
N VAL A 93 9.84 -15.25 5.49
CA VAL A 93 10.38 -13.88 5.54
C VAL A 93 11.84 -13.82 5.11
N ASN A 94 12.21 -12.71 4.47
CA ASN A 94 13.61 -12.42 4.14
C ASN A 94 14.44 -12.26 5.43
N PRO A 95 15.72 -12.72 5.49
CA PRO A 95 16.57 -12.57 6.66
C PRO A 95 16.64 -11.15 7.22
N ARG A 96 16.62 -10.11 6.37
CA ARG A 96 16.61 -8.71 6.80
C ARG A 96 15.32 -8.31 7.52
N VAL A 97 14.19 -8.86 7.10
CA VAL A 97 12.88 -8.62 7.75
C VAL A 97 12.88 -9.29 9.12
N ALA A 98 13.39 -10.52 9.22
CA ALA A 98 13.53 -11.23 10.49
C ALA A 98 14.46 -10.49 11.47
N GLU A 99 15.58 -9.95 10.99
CA GLU A 99 16.50 -9.15 11.80
C GLU A 99 15.84 -7.86 12.32
N LEU A 100 15.14 -7.12 11.45
CA LEU A 100 14.40 -5.90 11.85
C LEU A 100 13.37 -6.20 12.93
N ARG A 101 12.59 -7.29 12.76
CA ARG A 101 11.64 -7.73 13.76
C ARG A 101 12.30 -8.03 15.10
N ALA A 102 13.40 -8.80 15.10
CA ALA A 102 14.13 -9.12 16.32
C ALA A 102 14.64 -7.85 17.04
N ARG A 103 15.09 -6.84 16.29
CA ARG A 103 15.54 -5.55 16.86
C ARG A 103 14.42 -4.71 17.46
N MET A 104 13.18 -4.83 16.98
CA MET A 104 12.04 -4.06 17.51
C MET A 104 11.40 -4.68 18.74
N LEU A 105 11.61 -5.99 18.96
CA LEU A 105 11.06 -6.75 20.07
C LEU A 105 12.02 -6.85 21.28
N ASN A 106 13.24 -6.31 21.15
CA ASN A 106 14.24 -6.20 22.22
C ASN A 106 14.26 -4.79 22.79
#